data_AF-Q2UHV6-F1
#
_entry.id   AF-Q2UHV6-F1
#
_cell.length_a   1.000
_cell.length_b   1.000
_cell.length_c   1.000
_cell.angle_alpha   90.00
_cell.angle_beta   90.00
_cell.angle_gamma   90.00
#
_symmetry.space_group_name_H-M   'P 1'
#
loop_
_entity.id
_entity.type
_entity.pdbx_description
1 polymer ?
#
loop_
_entity_poly.entity_id
_entity_poly.type
_entity_poly.pdbx_seq_one_letter_code
_entity_poly.pdbx_strand_id
1 'polypeptide(L)'
;MLTPTLAFVSVPCDNLRITGHFERELQPLLKRLDIPQTTSDRVIVPCLAQQLPSILQRFPDVVILKLAADCADAQASMRTITIRPELGFKYHLKLSLACHITGALRTITPWTACGGPVQTELLEKFLPDDLWVFREVAAVSGSQKDFNEARHLACILRDTLESRAQANDEVLIMAMALTQKPYGDSRTYAEILYNLETVVQKKEWFQRYVDPNTSCSSMECRLIARTKDILQSYSALCSLHWFSMESGWKATGRT
;
A
#
# COMPACT_ATOMS: atom_id res chain seq x y z
N MET A 1 10.12 6.60 -5.42
CA MET A 1 9.04 6.61 -6.43
C MET A 1 7.74 6.85 -5.69
N LEU A 2 7.31 8.11 -5.61
CA LEU A 2 6.11 8.48 -4.85
C LEU A 2 4.84 8.35 -5.69
N THR A 3 4.91 8.72 -6.97
CA THR A 3 3.81 8.64 -7.93
C THR A 3 4.17 7.60 -9.00
N PRO A 4 3.97 6.30 -8.74
CA PRO A 4 4.35 5.24 -9.66
C PRO A 4 3.49 5.24 -10.92
N THR A 5 4.10 4.96 -12.08
CA THR A 5 3.35 4.54 -13.27
C THR A 5 2.92 3.08 -13.10
N LEU A 6 1.62 2.82 -13.23
CA LEU A 6 1.08 1.47 -13.29
C LEU A 6 1.03 0.98 -14.73
N ALA A 7 1.31 -0.30 -14.92
CA ALA A 7 1.12 -1.00 -16.18
C ALA A 7 0.00 -2.04 -16.00
N PHE A 8 -0.95 -2.06 -16.93
CA PHE A 8 -1.99 -3.07 -16.99
C PHE A 8 -1.62 -4.06 -18.06
N VAL A 9 -1.37 -5.30 -17.65
CA VAL A 9 -0.95 -6.37 -18.56
C VAL A 9 -2.05 -7.40 -18.68
N SER A 10 -2.27 -7.90 -19.89
CA SER A 10 -3.12 -9.06 -20.15
C SER A 10 -2.27 -10.32 -20.14
N VAL A 11 -2.73 -11.36 -19.44
CA VAL A 11 -1.98 -12.60 -19.18
C VAL A 11 -2.90 -13.79 -19.42
N PRO A 12 -2.46 -14.89 -20.07
CA PRO A 12 -3.27 -16.11 -20.19
C PRO A 12 -3.71 -16.65 -18.82
N CYS A 13 -4.94 -17.12 -18.70
CA CYS A 13 -5.47 -17.70 -17.46
C CYS A 13 -4.62 -18.87 -16.95
N ASP A 14 -4.10 -19.71 -17.86
CA ASP A 14 -3.26 -20.87 -17.52
C ASP A 14 -1.93 -20.47 -16.84
N ASN A 15 -1.49 -19.23 -17.04
CA ASN A 15 -0.28 -18.68 -16.44
C ASN A 15 -0.53 -18.02 -15.08
N LEU A 16 -1.77 -18.07 -14.56
CA LEU A 16 -2.18 -17.37 -13.35
C LEU A 16 -2.83 -18.31 -12.32
N ARG A 17 -2.67 -17.93 -11.06
CA ARG A 17 -3.48 -18.43 -9.93
C ARG A 17 -4.28 -17.27 -9.41
N ILE A 18 -5.60 -17.43 -9.36
CA ILE A 18 -6.54 -16.38 -8.97
C ILE A 18 -7.23 -16.83 -7.68
N THR A 19 -7.37 -15.92 -6.72
CA THR A 19 -8.03 -16.16 -5.44
C THR A 19 -9.04 -15.06 -5.17
N GLY A 20 -10.23 -15.43 -4.72
CA GLY A 20 -11.34 -14.50 -4.54
C GLY A 20 -11.89 -13.96 -5.87
N HIS A 21 -12.67 -12.88 -5.80
CA HIS A 21 -13.31 -12.27 -6.97
C HIS A 21 -12.43 -11.21 -7.65
N PHE A 22 -11.14 -11.52 -7.88
CA PHE A 22 -10.13 -10.55 -8.33
C PHE A 22 -10.56 -9.73 -9.55
N GLU A 23 -10.98 -10.39 -10.64
CA GLU A 23 -11.37 -9.72 -11.87
C GLU A 23 -12.57 -8.79 -11.67
N ARG A 24 -13.61 -9.29 -10.99
CA ARG A 24 -14.83 -8.52 -10.68
C ARG A 24 -14.51 -7.27 -9.85
N GLU A 25 -13.69 -7.43 -8.83
CA GLU A 25 -13.32 -6.33 -7.92
C GLU A 25 -12.40 -5.31 -8.59
N LEU A 26 -11.60 -5.71 -9.59
CA LEU A 26 -10.72 -4.81 -10.35
C LEU A 26 -11.47 -4.04 -11.45
N GLN A 27 -12.58 -4.57 -11.99
CA GLN A 27 -13.34 -3.97 -13.10
C GLN A 27 -13.64 -2.46 -12.95
N PRO A 28 -14.07 -1.94 -11.78
CA PRO A 28 -14.33 -0.51 -11.63
C PRO A 28 -13.12 0.36 -11.97
N LEU A 29 -11.92 -0.06 -11.55
CA LEU A 29 -10.67 0.65 -11.86
C LEU A 29 -10.35 0.58 -13.35
N LEU A 30 -10.51 -0.60 -13.97
CA LEU A 30 -10.25 -0.79 -15.40
C LEU A 30 -11.13 0.12 -16.25
N LYS A 31 -12.42 0.22 -15.90
CA LYS A 31 -13.36 1.13 -16.57
C LYS A 31 -12.97 2.58 -16.39
N ARG A 32 -12.63 3.00 -15.17
CA ARG A 32 -12.29 4.39 -14.86
C ARG A 32 -11.01 4.86 -15.55
N LEU A 33 -10.08 3.94 -15.79
CA LEU A 33 -8.82 4.20 -16.48
C LEU A 33 -8.88 3.87 -17.98
N ASP A 34 -10.05 3.57 -18.55
CA ASP A 34 -10.21 3.18 -19.95
C ASP A 34 -9.20 2.11 -20.39
N ILE A 35 -9.04 1.06 -19.59
CA ILE A 35 -8.19 -0.08 -19.92
C ILE A 35 -8.92 -0.93 -20.98
N PRO A 36 -8.29 -1.26 -22.12
CA PRO A 36 -8.90 -2.12 -23.13
C PRO A 36 -9.34 -3.46 -22.54
N GLN A 37 -10.52 -3.92 -22.94
CA GLN A 37 -10.99 -5.26 -22.60
C GLN A 37 -10.09 -6.32 -23.24
N THR A 38 -10.06 -7.51 -22.65
CA THR A 38 -9.31 -8.64 -23.16
C THR A 38 -10.23 -9.82 -23.44
N THR A 39 -9.71 -10.86 -24.08
CA THR A 39 -10.44 -12.09 -24.39
C THR A 39 -10.69 -12.91 -23.13
N SER A 40 -11.68 -13.81 -23.15
CA SER A 40 -12.11 -14.57 -21.97
C SER A 40 -11.06 -15.57 -21.44
N ASP A 41 -10.05 -15.90 -22.23
CA ASP A 41 -8.92 -16.75 -21.86
C ASP A 41 -7.77 -15.97 -21.19
N ARG A 42 -7.97 -14.68 -20.91
CA ARG A 42 -6.95 -13.79 -20.37
C ARG A 42 -7.48 -12.91 -19.23
N VAL A 43 -6.58 -12.58 -18.32
CA VAL A 43 -6.87 -11.71 -17.17
C VAL A 43 -5.97 -10.48 -17.21
N ILE A 44 -6.56 -9.34 -16.86
CA ILE A 44 -5.85 -8.08 -16.71
C ILE A 44 -5.27 -8.00 -15.30
N VAL A 45 -3.94 -7.88 -15.21
CA VAL A 45 -3.20 -7.79 -13.96
C VAL A 45 -2.48 -6.43 -13.89
N PRO A 46 -2.74 -5.60 -12.88
CA PRO A 46 -1.95 -4.40 -12.63
C PRO A 46 -0.55 -4.78 -12.13
N CYS A 47 0.46 -4.04 -12.55
CA CYS A 47 1.82 -4.13 -12.05
C CYS A 47 2.50 -2.76 -12.08
N LEU A 48 3.66 -2.63 -11.45
CA LEU A 48 4.48 -1.42 -11.59
C LEU A 48 5.16 -1.42 -12.96
N ALA A 49 5.23 -0.28 -13.66
CA ALA A 49 5.91 -0.22 -14.95
C ALA A 49 7.38 -0.68 -14.85
N GLN A 50 8.04 -0.39 -13.71
CA GLN A 50 9.40 -0.81 -13.38
C GLN A 50 9.55 -2.34 -13.23
N GLN A 51 8.43 -3.05 -13.00
CA GLN A 51 8.41 -4.51 -12.89
C GLN A 51 8.36 -5.19 -14.25
N LEU A 52 7.99 -4.47 -15.32
CA LEU A 52 7.80 -5.02 -16.66
C LEU A 52 9.01 -5.81 -17.19
N PRO A 53 10.28 -5.34 -17.08
CA PRO A 53 11.42 -6.12 -17.56
C PRO A 53 11.49 -7.51 -16.93
N SER A 54 11.16 -7.61 -15.64
CA SER A 54 11.18 -8.87 -14.91
C SER A 54 10.01 -9.78 -15.28
N ILE A 55 8.83 -9.20 -15.58
CA ILE A 55 7.65 -9.93 -16.06
C ILE A 55 7.89 -10.47 -17.47
N LEU A 56 8.32 -9.63 -18.41
CA LEU A 56 8.50 -10.01 -19.82
C LEU A 56 9.53 -11.12 -20.00
N GLN A 57 10.54 -11.21 -19.12
CA GLN A 57 11.51 -12.31 -19.12
C GLN A 57 10.88 -13.67 -18.75
N ARG A 58 9.80 -13.68 -17.97
CA ARG A 58 9.25 -14.89 -17.29
C ARG A 58 7.86 -15.29 -17.77
N PHE A 59 7.15 -14.35 -18.37
CA PHE A 59 5.79 -14.48 -18.87
C PHE A 59 5.80 -14.03 -20.35
N PRO A 60 6.26 -14.88 -21.29
CA PRO A 60 6.49 -14.48 -22.68
C PRO A 60 5.21 -14.06 -23.40
N ASP A 61 4.05 -14.62 -23.01
CA ASP A 61 2.75 -14.33 -23.63
C ASP A 61 2.04 -13.13 -23.01
N VAL A 62 2.73 -12.34 -22.18
CA VAL A 62 2.17 -11.11 -21.60
C VAL A 62 2.04 -10.02 -22.65
N VAL A 63 0.88 -9.37 -22.68
CA VAL A 63 0.62 -8.21 -23.53
C VAL A 63 0.40 -6.99 -22.66
N ILE A 64 1.17 -5.93 -22.89
CA ILE A 64 0.97 -4.65 -22.19
C ILE A 64 -0.22 -3.95 -22.85
N LEU A 65 -1.28 -3.69 -22.09
CA LEU A 65 -2.49 -3.03 -22.60
C LEU A 65 -2.40 -1.51 -22.50
N LYS A 66 -1.94 -1.01 -21.34
CA LYS A 66 -1.89 0.43 -21.07
C LYS A 66 -0.92 0.74 -19.92
N LEU A 67 -0.26 1.89 -20.03
CA LEU A 67 0.43 2.54 -18.92
C LEU A 67 -0.45 3.68 -18.39
N ALA A 68 -0.58 3.77 -17.07
CA ALA A 68 -1.33 4.81 -16.38
C ALA A 68 -0.41 5.54 -15.39
N ALA A 69 -0.05 6.78 -15.73
CA ALA A 69 0.64 7.70 -14.84
C ALA A 69 -0.38 8.48 -13.99
N ASP A 70 0.09 9.09 -12.91
CA ASP A 70 -0.67 10.03 -12.06
C ASP A 70 -2.02 9.50 -11.54
N CYS A 71 -2.17 8.18 -11.46
CA CYS A 71 -3.39 7.52 -10.99
C CYS A 71 -3.28 6.98 -9.56
N ALA A 72 -2.08 7.04 -8.97
CA ALA A 72 -1.81 6.40 -7.70
C ALA A 72 -0.57 6.95 -6.99
N ASP A 73 -0.50 6.70 -5.69
CA ASP A 73 0.63 7.05 -4.83
C ASP A 73 1.18 5.79 -4.13
N ALA A 74 2.49 5.70 -4.02
CA ALA A 74 3.17 4.60 -3.34
C ALA A 74 3.19 4.83 -1.83
N GLN A 75 2.85 3.79 -1.07
CA GLN A 75 3.00 3.76 0.38
C GLN A 75 4.45 3.46 0.78
N ALA A 76 4.76 3.44 2.08
CA ALA A 76 6.13 3.24 2.58
C ALA A 76 6.80 1.93 2.11
N SER A 77 6.01 0.89 1.79
CA SER A 77 6.54 -0.36 1.22
C SER A 77 6.95 -0.27 -0.25
N MET A 78 6.74 0.88 -0.90
CA MET A 78 6.91 1.20 -2.33
C MET A 78 6.04 0.40 -3.30
N ARG A 79 5.71 -0.84 -2.96
CA ARG A 79 4.94 -1.78 -3.79
C ARG A 79 3.46 -1.87 -3.44
N THR A 80 3.06 -1.27 -2.31
CA THR A 80 1.65 -1.09 -1.98
C THR A 80 1.26 0.29 -2.42
N ILE A 81 0.24 0.35 -3.26
CA ILE A 81 -0.14 1.53 -4.02
C ILE A 81 -1.56 1.91 -3.63
N THR A 82 -1.75 3.18 -3.27
CA THR A 82 -3.07 3.79 -3.05
C THR A 82 -3.51 4.40 -4.36
N ILE A 83 -4.63 3.92 -4.91
CA ILE A 83 -5.26 4.57 -6.07
C ILE A 83 -5.84 5.91 -5.63
N ARG A 84 -5.71 6.94 -6.47
CA ARG A 84 -6.15 8.28 -6.11
C ARG A 84 -7.67 8.35 -5.87
N PRO A 85 -8.13 9.15 -4.89
CA PRO A 85 -9.54 9.19 -4.49
C PRO A 85 -10.52 9.50 -5.62
N GLU A 86 -10.15 10.34 -6.58
CA GLU A 86 -10.98 10.72 -7.74
C GLU A 86 -11.33 9.55 -8.69
N LEU A 87 -10.60 8.44 -8.57
CA LEU A 87 -10.88 7.20 -9.29
C LEU A 87 -11.87 6.29 -8.54
N GLY A 88 -12.21 6.61 -7.28
CA GLY A 88 -13.25 5.93 -6.50
C GLY A 88 -12.99 4.44 -6.26
N PHE A 89 -11.72 4.02 -6.28
CA PHE A 89 -11.37 2.62 -6.10
C PHE A 89 -11.13 2.28 -4.63
N LYS A 90 -11.90 1.33 -4.10
CA LYS A 90 -11.94 0.97 -2.68
C LYS A 90 -10.77 0.11 -2.17
N TYR A 91 -9.77 -0.17 -3.00
CA TYR A 91 -8.66 -1.04 -2.63
C TYR A 91 -7.30 -0.39 -2.86
N HIS A 92 -6.37 -0.69 -1.98
CA HIS A 92 -4.94 -0.60 -2.27
C HIS A 92 -4.51 -1.78 -3.15
N LEU A 93 -3.52 -1.56 -4.00
CA LEU A 93 -2.89 -2.60 -4.81
C LEU A 93 -1.53 -2.94 -4.23
N LYS A 94 -1.33 -4.19 -3.78
CA LYS A 94 -0.03 -4.70 -3.35
C LYS A 94 0.57 -5.53 -4.47
N LEU A 95 1.66 -5.02 -5.04
CA LEU A 95 2.22 -5.48 -6.31
C LEU A 95 3.58 -6.16 -6.10
N SER A 96 3.98 -7.05 -7.01
CA SER A 96 5.35 -7.55 -7.04
C SER A 96 6.34 -6.46 -7.49
N LEU A 97 7.47 -6.37 -6.80
CA LEU A 97 8.57 -5.46 -7.13
C LEU A 97 9.92 -6.17 -6.97
N ALA A 98 10.64 -6.35 -8.08
CA ALA A 98 11.96 -6.97 -8.15
C ALA A 98 13.06 -5.98 -7.70
N CYS A 99 12.92 -5.47 -6.48
CA CYS A 99 13.87 -4.57 -5.83
C CYS A 99 14.17 -5.07 -4.42
N HIS A 100 15.43 -4.93 -3.99
CA HIS A 100 15.82 -5.19 -2.61
C HIS A 100 15.56 -3.95 -1.76
N ILE A 101 14.69 -4.09 -0.76
CA ILE A 101 14.44 -3.04 0.23
C ILE A 101 14.72 -3.65 1.60
N THR A 102 15.65 -3.05 2.34
CA THR A 102 16.16 -3.55 3.63
C THR A 102 16.66 -5.00 3.56
N GLY A 103 17.32 -5.37 2.46
CA GLY A 103 17.92 -6.70 2.25
C GLY A 103 16.97 -7.79 1.74
N ALA A 104 15.66 -7.52 1.64
CA ALA A 104 14.68 -8.48 1.13
C ALA A 104 14.17 -8.09 -0.25
N LEU A 105 14.06 -9.08 -1.15
CA LEU A 105 13.40 -8.92 -2.44
C LEU A 105 11.90 -8.73 -2.22
N ARG A 106 11.32 -7.68 -2.83
CA ARG A 106 9.92 -7.28 -2.60
C ARG A 106 8.94 -7.84 -3.63
N THR A 107 9.15 -9.09 -4.05
CA THR A 107 8.19 -9.90 -4.82
C THR A 107 7.17 -10.57 -3.89
N ILE A 108 6.10 -11.16 -4.45
CA ILE A 108 5.02 -11.80 -3.69
C ILE A 108 4.92 -13.25 -4.15
N THR A 109 5.09 -14.20 -3.24
CA THR A 109 4.97 -15.62 -3.60
C THR A 109 3.51 -16.01 -3.83
N PRO A 110 3.24 -17.02 -4.69
CA PRO A 110 1.88 -17.53 -4.88
C PRO A 110 1.18 -17.95 -3.59
N TRP A 111 1.91 -18.57 -2.65
CA TRP A 111 1.32 -18.94 -1.35
C TRP A 111 0.89 -17.73 -0.53
N THR A 112 1.69 -16.65 -0.51
CA THR A 112 1.28 -15.41 0.16
C THR A 112 0.07 -14.78 -0.53
N ALA A 113 0.05 -14.73 -1.87
CA ALA A 113 -1.08 -14.17 -2.62
C ALA A 113 -2.38 -14.94 -2.37
N CYS A 114 -2.34 -16.27 -2.40
CA CYS A 114 -3.52 -17.11 -2.15
C CYS A 114 -3.92 -17.16 -0.67
N GLY A 115 -2.94 -17.17 0.24
CA GLY A 115 -3.19 -17.31 1.68
C GLY A 115 -3.74 -16.05 2.34
N GLY A 116 -3.33 -14.87 1.85
CA GLY A 116 -3.74 -13.57 2.39
C GLY A 116 -5.25 -13.44 2.60
N PRO A 117 -6.08 -13.66 1.57
CA PRO A 117 -7.53 -13.56 1.71
C PRO A 117 -8.15 -14.46 2.76
N VAL A 118 -7.73 -15.73 2.80
CA VAL A 118 -8.23 -16.69 3.79
C VAL A 118 -7.81 -16.28 5.20
N GLN A 119 -6.56 -15.85 5.38
CA GLN A 119 -6.03 -15.44 6.68
C GLN A 119 -6.71 -14.18 7.21
N THR A 120 -6.90 -13.17 6.36
CA THR A 120 -7.55 -11.93 6.81
C THR A 120 -9.03 -12.12 7.13
N GLU A 121 -9.74 -12.97 6.39
CA GLU A 121 -11.12 -13.33 6.72
C GLU A 121 -11.22 -14.09 8.06
N LEU A 122 -10.26 -14.96 8.34
CA LEU A 122 -10.20 -15.68 9.62
C LEU A 122 -9.90 -14.74 10.77
N LEU A 123 -8.92 -13.83 10.60
CA LEU A 123 -8.54 -12.87 11.63
C LEU A 123 -9.71 -11.99 12.05
N GLU A 124 -10.52 -11.49 11.12
CA GLU A 124 -11.70 -10.68 11.46
C GLU A 124 -12.69 -11.38 12.40
N LYS A 125 -12.77 -12.72 12.38
CA LYS A 125 -13.69 -13.48 13.24
C LYS A 125 -13.18 -13.60 14.68
N PHE A 126 -11.89 -13.35 14.91
CA PHE A 126 -11.24 -13.53 16.21
C PHE A 126 -10.76 -12.24 16.86
N LEU A 127 -10.60 -11.17 16.08
CA LEU A 127 -10.15 -9.88 16.59
C LEU A 127 -11.35 -9.09 17.16
N PRO A 128 -11.11 -8.24 18.17
CA PRO A 128 -12.16 -7.39 18.73
C PRO A 128 -12.63 -6.34 17.70
N ASP A 129 -13.84 -5.80 17.89
CA ASP A 129 -14.49 -4.88 16.92
C ASP A 129 -13.74 -3.55 16.71
N ASP A 130 -12.96 -3.14 17.71
CA ASP A 130 -12.09 -1.97 17.69
C ASP A 130 -10.73 -2.23 17.03
N LEU A 131 -10.49 -3.46 16.56
CA LEU A 131 -9.32 -3.89 15.80
C LEU A 131 -9.64 -4.16 14.32
N TRP A 132 -9.37 -3.16 13.49
CA TRP A 132 -9.66 -3.18 12.07
C TRP A 132 -8.56 -3.88 11.28
N VAL A 133 -8.97 -4.74 10.36
CA VAL A 133 -8.08 -5.47 9.47
C VAL A 133 -8.13 -4.85 8.09
N PHE A 134 -6.95 -4.54 7.52
CA PHE A 134 -6.83 -4.26 6.10
C PHE A 134 -6.92 -5.58 5.34
N ARG A 135 -8.14 -6.03 5.04
CA ARG A 135 -8.35 -7.36 4.48
C ARG A 135 -7.77 -7.45 3.10
N GLU A 136 -7.18 -8.59 2.77
CA GLU A 136 -6.78 -8.89 1.40
C GLU A 136 -7.97 -9.61 0.75
N VAL A 137 -8.80 -8.95 -0.05
CA VAL A 137 -10.09 -9.53 -0.48
C VAL A 137 -9.98 -10.47 -1.68
N ALA A 138 -8.95 -10.27 -2.49
CA ALA A 138 -8.68 -11.05 -3.68
C ALA A 138 -7.22 -10.90 -4.11
N ALA A 139 -6.71 -11.86 -4.87
CA ALA A 139 -5.35 -11.84 -5.34
C ALA A 139 -5.18 -12.58 -6.66
N VAL A 140 -4.10 -12.25 -7.36
CA VAL A 140 -3.60 -12.99 -8.51
C VAL A 140 -2.08 -13.13 -8.39
N SER A 141 -1.54 -14.27 -8.82
CA SER A 141 -0.11 -14.51 -8.96
C SER A 141 0.20 -15.34 -10.20
N GLY A 142 1.47 -15.41 -10.59
CA GLY A 142 1.91 -16.42 -11.55
C GLY A 142 1.63 -17.85 -11.10
N SER A 143 1.42 -18.76 -12.05
CA SER A 143 1.15 -20.19 -11.82
C SER A 143 2.34 -21.11 -12.10
N GLN A 144 3.50 -20.56 -12.51
CA GLN A 144 4.69 -21.32 -12.89
C GLN A 144 5.07 -22.36 -11.83
N LYS A 145 5.65 -23.47 -12.32
CA LYS A 145 6.16 -24.55 -11.45
C LYS A 145 7.27 -24.05 -10.52
N ASP A 146 8.15 -23.18 -11.02
CA ASP A 146 9.15 -22.51 -10.19
C ASP A 146 8.53 -21.29 -9.50
N PHE A 147 8.42 -21.36 -8.18
CA PHE A 147 7.91 -20.28 -7.35
C PHE A 147 8.77 -19.02 -7.40
N ASN A 148 10.08 -19.16 -7.65
CA ASN A 148 10.97 -18.01 -7.81
C ASN A 148 10.67 -17.21 -9.07
N GLU A 149 10.08 -17.84 -10.09
CA GLU A 149 9.65 -17.18 -11.32
C GLU A 149 8.22 -16.65 -11.16
N ALA A 150 7.31 -17.47 -10.60
CA ALA A 150 5.91 -17.12 -10.39
C ALA A 150 5.70 -15.84 -9.56
N ARG A 151 6.59 -15.59 -8.58
CA ARG A 151 6.49 -14.44 -7.68
C ARG A 151 6.70 -13.08 -8.34
N HIS A 152 7.18 -13.04 -9.59
CA HIS A 152 7.47 -11.78 -10.28
C HIS A 152 6.25 -11.10 -10.88
N LEU A 153 5.10 -11.79 -10.93
CA LEU A 153 3.82 -11.22 -11.31
C LEU A 153 2.79 -11.58 -10.25
N ALA A 154 2.40 -10.59 -9.45
CA ALA A 154 1.32 -10.73 -8.49
C ALA A 154 0.70 -9.37 -8.16
N CYS A 155 -0.60 -9.41 -7.87
CA CYS A 155 -1.37 -8.27 -7.38
C CYS A 155 -2.36 -8.76 -6.33
N ILE A 156 -2.37 -8.10 -5.18
CA ILE A 156 -3.33 -8.33 -4.10
C ILE A 156 -4.19 -7.08 -3.95
N LEU A 157 -5.51 -7.26 -3.91
CA LEU A 157 -6.48 -6.21 -3.59
C LEU A 157 -6.66 -6.19 -2.08
N ARG A 158 -6.33 -5.07 -1.46
CA ARG A 158 -6.41 -4.88 -0.01
C ARG A 158 -7.39 -3.75 0.31
N ASP A 159 -8.30 -3.93 1.25
CA ASP A 159 -9.24 -2.89 1.68
C ASP A 159 -8.51 -1.59 2.03
N THR A 160 -9.13 -0.45 1.69
CA THR A 160 -8.80 0.83 2.32
C THR A 160 -9.68 1.04 3.54
N LEU A 161 -9.09 1.55 4.62
CA LEU A 161 -9.83 1.91 5.84
C LEU A 161 -10.06 3.42 5.94
N GLU A 162 -9.64 4.21 4.95
CA GLU A 162 -9.73 5.67 4.96
C GLU A 162 -11.17 6.16 5.09
N SER A 163 -12.12 5.58 4.36
CA SER A 163 -13.54 5.98 4.45
C SER A 163 -14.14 5.64 5.82
N ARG A 164 -13.69 4.55 6.46
CA ARG A 164 -14.13 4.17 7.81
C ARG A 164 -13.58 5.15 8.85
N ALA A 165 -12.30 5.49 8.75
CA ALA A 165 -11.69 6.52 9.59
C ALA A 165 -12.39 7.88 9.40
N GLN A 166 -12.63 8.31 8.17
CA GLN A 166 -13.32 9.56 7.90
C GLN A 166 -14.73 9.60 8.51
N ALA A 167 -15.49 8.49 8.43
CA ALA A 167 -16.82 8.39 9.04
C ALA A 167 -16.80 8.53 10.57
N ASN A 168 -15.66 8.27 11.20
CA ASN A 168 -15.45 8.38 12.64
C ASN A 168 -14.80 9.72 13.08
N ASP A 169 -14.62 10.69 12.18
CA ASP A 169 -13.86 11.92 12.42
C ASP A 169 -12.39 11.63 12.83
N GLU A 170 -11.79 10.74 12.07
CA GLU A 170 -10.57 10.01 12.40
C GLU A 170 -9.65 9.91 11.16
N VAL A 171 -8.32 9.90 11.36
CA VAL A 171 -7.30 9.82 10.30
C VAL A 171 -6.33 8.68 10.58
N LEU A 172 -6.00 7.90 9.56
CA LEU A 172 -5.05 6.81 9.67
C LEU A 172 -3.60 7.31 9.61
N ILE A 173 -2.81 6.97 10.63
CA ILE A 173 -1.38 7.28 10.66
C ILE A 173 -0.57 5.98 10.67
N MET A 174 0.48 5.93 9.87
CA MET A 174 1.45 4.84 9.93
C MET A 174 2.18 4.90 11.27
N ALA A 175 2.14 3.81 12.04
CA ALA A 175 2.75 3.74 13.37
C ALA A 175 4.23 4.17 13.37
N MET A 176 4.97 3.77 12.33
CA MET A 176 6.38 4.14 12.19
C MET A 176 6.58 5.64 11.94
N ALA A 177 5.63 6.34 11.31
CA ALA A 177 5.76 7.79 11.11
C ALA A 177 5.87 8.53 12.46
N LEU A 178 5.24 8.03 13.52
CA LEU A 178 5.26 8.66 14.84
C LEU A 178 6.65 8.75 15.47
N THR A 179 7.55 7.81 15.16
CA THR A 179 8.91 7.77 15.71
C THR A 179 9.93 8.46 14.81
N GLN A 180 9.54 8.88 13.61
CA GLN A 180 10.39 9.68 12.72
C GLN A 180 10.54 11.11 13.25
N LYS A 181 11.64 11.75 12.86
CA LYS A 181 11.93 13.15 13.19
C LYS A 181 11.95 13.97 11.90
N PRO A 182 11.34 15.17 11.88
CA PRO A 182 11.55 16.11 10.80
C PRO A 182 13.04 16.44 10.64
N TYR A 183 13.45 16.78 9.43
CA TYR A 183 14.83 17.17 9.16
C TYR A 183 15.20 18.42 9.98
N GLY A 184 16.29 18.34 10.74
CA GLY A 184 16.74 19.43 11.60
C GLY A 184 15.98 19.61 12.92
N ASP A 185 14.96 18.79 13.21
CA ASP A 185 14.31 18.76 14.52
C ASP A 185 14.82 17.56 15.35
N SER A 186 14.97 17.78 16.65
CA SER A 186 15.37 16.73 17.61
C SER A 186 14.17 15.91 18.11
N ARG A 187 12.96 16.46 17.94
CA ARG A 187 11.67 15.86 18.33
C ARG A 187 11.13 14.96 17.23
N THR A 188 10.40 13.95 17.65
CA THR A 188 9.64 13.04 16.80
C THR A 188 8.30 13.63 16.38
N TYR A 189 7.66 13.08 15.34
CA TYR A 189 6.31 13.49 14.97
C TYR A 189 5.31 13.26 16.10
N ALA A 190 5.45 12.20 16.92
CA ALA A 190 4.60 12.04 18.11
C ALA A 190 4.76 13.22 19.09
N GLU A 191 5.99 13.65 19.36
CA GLU A 191 6.24 14.78 20.27
C GLU A 191 5.67 16.08 19.72
N ILE A 192 5.78 16.30 18.41
CA ILE A 192 5.27 17.51 17.75
C ILE A 192 3.74 17.53 17.70
N LEU A 193 3.13 16.43 17.25
CA LEU A 193 1.67 16.34 17.04
C LEU A 193 0.89 16.39 18.35
N TYR A 194 1.45 15.86 19.44
CA TYR A 194 0.80 15.79 20.75
C TYR A 194 1.38 16.78 21.76
N ASN A 195 2.25 17.70 21.32
CA ASN A 195 2.89 18.72 22.16
C ASN A 195 3.55 18.12 23.43
N LEU A 196 4.31 17.04 23.27
CA LEU A 196 4.92 16.28 24.37
C LEU A 196 6.27 16.88 24.77
N GLU A 197 6.24 17.88 25.64
CA GLU A 197 7.43 18.63 26.10
C GLU A 197 8.23 17.84 27.16
N THR A 198 7.53 17.15 28.07
CA THR A 198 8.14 16.54 29.26
C THR A 198 8.17 15.01 29.21
N VAL A 199 9.07 14.40 30.00
CA VAL A 199 9.14 12.93 30.14
C VAL A 199 7.82 12.35 30.68
N VAL A 200 7.12 13.07 31.57
CA VAL A 200 5.84 12.62 32.14
C VAL A 200 4.77 12.55 31.05
N GLN A 201 4.60 13.61 30.25
CA GLN A 201 3.66 13.64 29.13
C GLN A 201 3.95 12.53 28.11
N LYS A 202 5.23 12.28 27.80
CA LYS A 202 5.63 11.19 26.89
C LYS A 202 5.26 9.81 27.43
N LYS A 203 5.43 9.58 28.74
CA LYS A 203 5.05 8.31 29.40
C LYS A 203 3.53 8.12 29.38
N GLU A 204 2.76 9.14 29.74
CA GLU A 204 1.29 9.08 29.77
C GLU A 204 0.70 8.87 28.37
N TRP A 205 1.25 9.54 27.36
CA TRP A 205 0.88 9.31 25.97
C TRP A 205 1.20 7.88 25.53
N PHE A 206 2.41 7.39 25.83
CA PHE A 206 2.82 6.05 25.45
C PHE A 206 1.98 4.97 26.13
N GLN A 207 1.63 5.15 27.40
CA GLN A 207 0.72 4.26 28.13
C GLN A 207 -0.65 4.17 27.45
N ARG A 208 -1.26 5.31 27.07
CA ARG A 208 -2.52 5.33 26.31
C ARG A 208 -2.39 4.70 24.93
N TYR A 209 -1.25 4.88 24.28
CA TYR A 209 -0.98 4.32 22.95
C TYR A 209 -0.86 2.79 22.96
N VAL A 210 -0.32 2.21 24.04
CA VAL A 210 -0.16 0.75 24.18
C VAL A 210 -1.30 0.08 24.93
N ASP A 211 -2.18 0.85 25.58
CA ASP A 211 -3.33 0.31 26.32
C ASP A 211 -4.39 -0.20 25.33
N PRO A 212 -4.67 -1.52 25.34
CA PRO A 212 -5.63 -2.13 24.43
C PRO A 212 -7.06 -1.59 24.59
N ASN A 213 -7.40 -0.91 25.71
CA ASN A 213 -8.74 -0.35 25.94
C ASN A 213 -8.90 1.09 25.43
N THR A 214 -7.83 1.77 25.04
CA THR A 214 -7.87 3.16 24.54
C THR A 214 -7.30 3.33 23.13
N SER A 215 -6.64 2.31 22.58
CA SER A 215 -6.03 2.37 21.26
C SER A 215 -6.98 1.85 20.18
N CYS A 216 -7.49 2.73 19.31
CA CYS A 216 -8.14 2.28 18.09
C CYS A 216 -7.10 1.58 17.22
N SER A 217 -7.40 0.33 16.89
CA SER A 217 -6.39 -0.65 16.60
C SER A 217 -6.54 -1.08 15.15
N SER A 218 -5.51 -0.92 14.34
CA SER A 218 -5.40 -1.64 13.08
C SER A 218 -4.00 -2.21 13.02
N MET A 219 -3.84 -3.44 12.54
CA MET A 219 -2.56 -4.16 12.62
C MET A 219 -1.42 -3.49 11.83
N GLU A 220 -1.73 -2.60 10.88
CA GLU A 220 -0.73 -1.83 10.10
C GLU A 220 -0.74 -0.31 10.39
N CYS A 221 -1.83 0.26 10.94
CA CYS A 221 -1.90 1.66 11.40
C CYS A 221 -2.20 1.70 12.91
N ARG A 222 -1.15 1.76 13.73
CA ARG A 222 -1.29 2.17 15.12
C ARG A 222 -1.23 3.69 15.21
N LEU A 223 -2.38 4.30 14.97
CA LEU A 223 -3.00 5.45 15.65
C LEU A 223 -4.01 6.03 14.68
N ILE A 224 -5.23 6.13 15.16
CA ILE A 224 -6.24 6.96 14.55
C ILE A 224 -6.21 8.31 15.25
N ALA A 225 -5.97 9.40 14.50
CA ALA A 225 -6.01 10.75 15.05
C ALA A 225 -7.35 11.42 14.79
N ARG A 226 -7.98 12.03 15.80
CA ARG A 226 -9.20 12.83 15.60
C ARG A 226 -8.89 14.18 14.96
N THR A 227 -9.69 14.56 13.98
CA THR A 227 -9.36 15.51 12.91
C THR A 227 -9.14 16.96 13.37
N LYS A 228 -9.65 17.36 14.54
CA LYS A 228 -9.61 18.77 14.96
C LYS A 228 -8.25 19.28 15.45
N ASP A 229 -7.36 18.41 15.93
CA ASP A 229 -6.09 18.85 16.54
C ASP A 229 -4.90 18.85 15.58
N ILE A 230 -4.97 18.14 14.43
CA ILE A 230 -3.80 17.84 13.59
C ILE A 230 -3.80 18.53 12.21
N LEU A 231 -4.97 18.88 11.65
CA LEU A 231 -5.07 19.33 10.26
C LEU A 231 -4.31 20.63 9.94
N GLN A 232 -4.09 21.52 10.93
CA GLN A 232 -3.31 22.74 10.71
C GLN A 232 -1.79 22.49 10.60
N SER A 233 -1.29 21.40 11.17
CA SER A 233 0.15 21.10 11.19
C SER A 233 0.58 20.16 10.05
N TYR A 234 -0.32 19.30 9.58
CA TYR A 234 0.01 18.24 8.61
C TYR A 234 0.23 18.77 7.17
N SER A 235 -0.53 19.78 6.73
CA SER A 235 -0.34 20.39 5.39
C SER A 235 1.02 21.08 5.25
N ALA A 236 1.53 21.66 6.34
CA ALA A 236 2.83 22.33 6.38
C ALA A 236 4.00 21.31 6.39
N LEU A 237 3.85 20.18 7.11
CA LEU A 237 4.90 19.17 7.27
C LEU A 237 5.16 18.37 5.98
N CYS A 238 4.13 18.03 5.21
CA CYS A 238 4.30 17.35 3.92
C CYS A 238 5.03 18.23 2.88
N SER A 239 4.80 19.56 2.88
CA SER A 239 5.48 20.48 1.97
C SER A 239 6.93 20.77 2.35
N LEU A 240 7.24 20.83 3.66
CA LEU A 240 8.57 21.19 4.16
C LEU A 240 9.57 20.03 4.13
N HIS A 241 9.12 18.78 4.38
CA HIS A 241 10.02 17.64 4.34
C HIS A 241 10.48 17.30 2.91
N TRP A 242 9.68 17.67 1.90
CA TRP A 242 9.97 17.40 0.49
C TRP A 242 11.00 18.34 -0.14
N PHE A 243 10.97 19.64 0.20
CA PHE A 243 11.97 20.61 -0.29
C PHE A 243 13.40 20.23 0.15
N SER A 244 13.55 19.60 1.32
CA SER A 244 14.83 19.15 1.85
C SER A 244 15.39 17.91 1.12
N MET A 245 14.52 16.97 0.69
CA MET A 245 14.94 15.78 -0.07
C MET A 245 15.36 16.10 -1.52
N GLU A 246 14.65 16.99 -2.22
CA GLU A 246 15.06 17.43 -3.58
C GLU A 246 16.41 18.15 -3.58
N SER A 247 16.68 18.93 -2.53
CA SER A 247 17.95 19.64 -2.34
C SER A 247 19.13 18.67 -2.13
N GLY A 248 18.91 17.58 -1.38
CA GLY A 248 19.92 16.54 -1.15
C GLY A 248 20.21 15.66 -2.37
N TRP A 249 19.22 15.44 -3.24
CA TRP A 249 19.39 14.64 -4.45
C TRP A 249 20.14 15.38 -5.57
N LYS A 250 19.90 16.69 -5.74
CA LYS A 250 20.69 17.52 -6.69
C LYS A 250 22.15 17.70 -6.27
N ALA A 251 22.48 17.52 -4.99
CA ALA A 251 23.83 17.69 -4.47
C ALA A 251 24.74 16.45 -4.64
N THR A 252 24.20 15.28 -4.98
CA THR A 252 24.98 14.01 -4.96
C THR A 252 25.34 13.44 -6.33
N GLY A 253 25.03 14.13 -7.43
CA GLY A 253 25.66 13.98 -8.76
C GLY A 253 26.21 12.59 -9.10
N ARG A 254 25.36 11.57 -9.19
CA ARG A 254 25.71 10.28 -9.78
C ARG A 254 24.61 9.86 -10.75
N THR A 255 24.93 10.05 -12.02
CA THR A 255 24.27 9.47 -13.21
C THR A 255 24.32 7.96 -13.19
#